data_AF-A0A7X7F566-F1
#
_entry.id   AF-A0A7X7F566-F1
#
_cell.length_a   1.000
_cell.length_b   1.000
_cell.length_c   1.000
_cell.angle_alpha   90.00
_cell.angle_beta   90.00
_cell.angle_gamma   90.00
#
_symmetry.space_group_name_H-M   'P 1'
#
loop_
_entity.id
_entity.type
_entity.pdbx_description
1 polymer ?
#
loop_
_entity_poly.entity_id
_entity_poly.type
_entity_poly.pdbx_seq_one_letter_code
_entity_poly.pdbx_strand_id
1 'polypeptide(L)' 'MKRLAITIALALLTSTSPLLGVTRTWDGGGGVDNNFNTAANWDDDTVPGAADVAQVNNGGTALITQDNTLQKLQLG' A
#
# COMPACT_ATOMS: atom_id res chain seq x y z
N MET A 1 35.49 12.67 -48.11
CA MET A 1 35.34 13.11 -46.70
C MET A 1 34.11 12.44 -46.11
N LYS A 2 34.31 11.43 -45.26
CA LYS A 2 33.25 10.61 -44.66
C LYS A 2 32.72 11.33 -43.41
N ARG A 3 31.47 11.80 -43.43
CA ARG A 3 30.81 12.33 -42.24
C ARG A 3 30.10 11.16 -41.55
N LEU A 4 30.72 10.62 -40.51
CA LEU A 4 30.13 9.59 -39.67
C LEU A 4 29.21 10.27 -38.65
N ALA A 5 27.90 10.11 -38.79
CA ALA A 5 26.93 10.53 -37.79
C ALA A 5 26.96 9.53 -36.64
N ILE A 6 27.38 9.97 -35.45
CA ILE A 6 27.34 9.16 -34.23
C ILE A 6 26.06 9.54 -33.48
N THR A 7 25.02 8.73 -33.63
CA THR A 7 23.82 8.80 -32.78
C THR A 7 24.07 7.93 -31.55
N ILE A 8 24.34 8.56 -30.40
CA ILE A 8 24.35 7.86 -29.12
C ILE A 8 22.89 7.78 -28.64
N ALA A 9 22.28 6.61 -28.81
CA ALA A 9 21.05 6.28 -28.10
C ALA A 9 21.43 5.92 -26.66
N LEU A 10 21.21 6.85 -25.72
CA LEU A 10 21.35 6.59 -24.30
C LEU A 10 20.14 5.77 -23.85
N ALA A 11 20.30 4.44 -23.82
CA ALA A 11 19.32 3.56 -23.20
C ALA A 11 19.34 3.79 -21.69
N LEU A 12 18.34 4.53 -21.20
CA LEU A 12 18.13 4.75 -19.77
C LEU A 12 17.62 3.42 -19.19
N LEU A 13 18.52 2.63 -18.58
CA LEU A 13 18.13 1.43 -17.83
C LEU A 13 17.31 1.90 -16.62
N THR A 14 15.99 1.81 -16.72
CA THR A 14 15.10 2.01 -15.57
C THR A 14 15.17 0.75 -14.72
N SER A 15 16.14 0.69 -13.82
CA SER A 15 16.20 -0.34 -12.78
C SER A 15 14.99 -0.17 -11.86
N THR A 16 13.97 -1.02 -12.01
CA THR A 16 12.88 -1.08 -11.05
C THR A 16 13.40 -1.78 -9.80
N SER A 17 13.85 -1.02 -8.80
CA SER A 17 14.13 -1.57 -7.47
C SER A 17 12.82 -2.09 -6.87
N PRO A 18 12.80 -3.28 -6.24
CA PRO A 18 11.62 -3.72 -5.52
C PRO A 18 11.30 -2.71 -4.43
N LEU A 19 10.06 -2.21 -4.41
CA LEU A 19 9.56 -1.44 -3.29
C LEU A 19 9.43 -2.42 -2.12
N LEU A 20 10.35 -2.35 -1.16
CA LEU A 20 10.23 -3.15 0.05
C LEU A 20 9.01 -2.62 0.81
N GLY A 21 8.03 -3.48 1.02
CA GLY A 21 6.88 -3.16 1.85
C GLY A 21 7.26 -2.98 3.31
N VAL A 22 6.55 -2.09 3.99
CA VAL A 22 6.62 -1.94 5.45
C VAL A 22 5.32 -2.41 6.10
N THR A 23 5.36 -2.71 7.39
CA THR A 23 4.12 -2.90 8.16
C THR A 23 3.58 -1.54 8.54
N ARG A 24 2.33 -1.29 8.16
CA ARG A 24 1.54 -0.13 8.53
C ARG A 24 0.44 -0.57 9.48
N THR A 25 0.44 -0.04 10.69
CA THR A 25 -0.50 -0.41 11.76
C THR A 25 -1.63 0.59 11.84
N TRP A 26 -2.88 0.10 11.87
CA TRP A 26 -4.03 0.92 12.19
C TRP A 26 -3.92 1.41 13.63
N ASP A 27 -3.82 2.73 13.80
CA ASP A 27 -3.85 3.41 15.11
C ASP A 27 -5.15 4.19 15.34
N GLY A 28 -5.99 4.27 14.31
CA GLY A 28 -7.27 4.95 14.32
C GLY A 28 -7.20 6.47 14.45
N GLY A 29 -6.01 7.09 14.40
CA GLY A 29 -5.87 8.55 14.35
C GLY A 29 -6.54 9.35 15.47
N GLY A 30 -6.90 8.72 16.59
CA GLY A 30 -7.76 9.34 17.61
C GLY A 30 -9.26 9.38 17.28
N GLY A 31 -9.73 8.60 16.30
CA GLY A 31 -11.13 8.42 15.94
C GLY A 31 -11.65 9.36 14.86
N VAL A 32 -10.78 9.83 13.95
CA VAL A 32 -11.16 10.77 12.87
C VAL A 32 -12.30 10.19 12.03
N ASP A 33 -12.14 8.93 11.62
CA ASP A 33 -13.18 8.11 10.99
C ASP A 33 -12.78 6.62 11.05
N ASN A 34 -13.54 5.75 10.38
CA ASN A 34 -13.25 4.31 10.27
C ASN A 34 -12.87 3.90 8.83
N ASN A 35 -12.29 4.81 8.05
CA ASN A 35 -11.97 4.60 6.63
C ASN A 35 -10.50 4.17 6.46
N PHE A 36 -10.29 3.01 5.84
CA PHE A 36 -8.95 2.47 5.52
C PHE A 36 -8.18 3.34 4.51
N ASN A 37 -8.85 4.23 3.78
CA ASN A 37 -8.21 5.18 2.85
C ASN A 37 -7.88 6.54 3.50
N THR A 38 -8.25 6.75 4.76
CA THR A 38 -7.86 7.95 5.50
C THR A 38 -6.48 7.72 6.09
N ALA A 39 -5.48 8.44 5.57
CA ALA A 39 -4.08 8.24 5.93
C ALA A 39 -3.83 8.43 7.44
N ALA A 40 -4.54 9.37 8.06
CA ALA A 40 -4.44 9.68 9.48
C ALA A 40 -4.89 8.54 10.42
N ASN A 41 -5.48 7.46 9.92
CA ASN A 41 -5.84 6.29 10.74
C ASN A 41 -4.74 5.21 10.81
N TRP A 42 -3.61 5.46 10.13
CA TRP A 42 -2.46 4.57 10.06
C TRP A 42 -1.25 5.23 10.72
N ASP A 43 -0.37 4.40 11.26
CA ASP A 43 0.93 4.86 11.70
C ASP A 43 1.69 5.59 10.58
N ASP A 44 2.40 6.65 10.96
CA ASP A 44 3.03 7.63 10.06
C ASP A 44 2.07 8.35 9.10
N ASP A 45 0.77 8.40 9.41
CA ASP A 45 -0.25 9.09 8.62
C ASP A 45 -0.22 8.69 7.12
N THR A 46 0.02 7.40 6.83
CA THR A 46 0.24 6.89 5.46
C THR A 46 -0.60 5.66 5.16
N VAL A 47 -1.42 5.73 4.09
CA VAL A 47 -2.20 4.58 3.62
C VAL A 47 -1.26 3.47 3.10
N PRO A 48 -1.46 2.20 3.52
CA PRO A 48 -0.65 1.08 3.04
C PRO A 48 -0.73 0.92 1.51
N GLY A 49 0.43 0.82 0.86
CA GLY A 49 0.54 0.51 -0.56
C GLY A 49 0.47 -0.98 -0.86
N ALA A 50 0.52 -1.34 -2.14
CA ALA A 50 0.39 -2.73 -2.59
C ALA A 50 1.51 -3.68 -2.12
N ALA A 51 2.66 -3.13 -1.72
CA ALA A 51 3.77 -3.91 -1.16
C ALA A 51 3.70 -4.01 0.37
N ASP A 52 2.96 -3.13 1.03
CA ASP A 52 2.93 -2.99 2.49
C ASP A 52 2.04 -4.05 3.15
N VAL A 53 2.27 -4.28 4.44
CA VAL A 53 1.37 -5.06 5.29
C VAL A 53 0.47 -4.10 6.04
N ALA A 54 -0.84 -4.14 5.77
CA ALA A 54 -1.85 -3.45 6.55
C ALA A 54 -2.21 -4.27 7.81
N GLN A 55 -1.77 -3.83 8.98
CA GLN A 55 -1.93 -4.54 10.24
C GLN A 55 -2.99 -3.88 11.12
N VAL A 56 -3.99 -4.66 11.56
CA VAL A 56 -5.02 -4.21 12.51
C VAL A 56 -4.92 -5.03 13.79
N ASN A 57 -4.42 -4.42 14.86
CA ASN A 57 -4.29 -5.04 16.18
C ASN A 57 -5.48 -4.67 17.08
N ASN A 58 -6.67 -5.19 16.77
CA ASN A 58 -7.90 -4.85 17.50
C ASN A 58 -7.93 -5.35 18.97
N GLY A 59 -7.00 -6.21 19.39
CA GLY A 59 -6.93 -6.74 20.76
C GLY A 59 -8.14 -7.58 21.21
N GLY A 60 -9.07 -7.89 20.30
CA GLY A 60 -10.35 -8.52 20.60
C GLY A 60 -10.90 -9.34 19.43
N THR A 61 -12.23 -9.50 19.37
CA THR A 61 -12.90 -10.29 18.34
C THR A 61 -13.34 -9.40 17.17
N ALA A 62 -13.00 -9.79 15.95
CA ALA A 62 -13.66 -9.28 14.75
C ALA A 62 -14.98 -10.03 14.55
N LEU A 63 -16.11 -9.33 14.67
CA LEU A 63 -17.45 -9.91 14.53
C LEU A 63 -17.98 -9.66 13.11
N ILE A 64 -18.40 -10.72 12.44
CA ILE A 64 -19.14 -10.64 11.18
C ILE A 64 -20.58 -11.05 11.47
N THR A 65 -21.52 -10.11 11.34
CA THR A 65 -22.92 -10.29 11.76
C THR A 65 -23.83 -10.86 10.68
N GLN A 66 -23.31 -11.05 9.46
CA GLN A 66 -24.08 -11.61 8.36
C GLN A 66 -24.03 -13.14 8.38
N ASP A 67 -25.20 -13.76 8.31
CA ASP A 67 -25.34 -15.23 8.25
C ASP A 67 -25.30 -15.71 6.78
N ASN A 68 -24.21 -15.37 6.11
CA ASN A 68 -23.95 -15.74 4.72
C ASN A 68 -22.57 -16.38 4.59
N THR A 69 -22.38 -17.24 3.59
CA THR A 69 -21.03 -17.69 3.23
C THR A 69 -20.23 -16.49 2.72
N LEU A 70 -19.17 -16.13 3.43
CA LEU A 70 -18.24 -15.11 2.96
C LEU A 70 -17.41 -15.66 1.81
N GLN A 71 -17.68 -15.18 0.60
CA GLN A 71 -16.83 -15.49 -0.56
C GLN A 71 -15.49 -14.75 -0.48
N LYS A 72 -15.47 -13.56 0.15
CA LYS A 72 -14.29 -12.72 0.38
C LYS A 72 -14.55 -11.79 1.56
N LEU A 73 -13.52 -11.51 2.35
CA LEU A 73 -13.49 -10.40 3.30
C LEU A 73 -12.66 -9.27 2.68
N GLN A 74 -13.29 -8.14 2.35
CA GLN A 74 -12.59 -6.92 1.98
C GLN A 74 -12.70 -5.91 3.11
N LEU A 75 -11.53 -5.45 3.56
CA LEU A 75 -11.40 -4.34 4.48
C LEU A 75 -10.87 -3.18 3.63
N GLY A 76 -11.79 -2.41 3.04
CA GLY A 76 -11.48 -1.47 1.94
C GLY A 76 -11.84 -2.02 0.56
#